data_AF-A0A1W9LK10-F1
#
_entry.id   AF-A0A1W9LK10-F1
#
_cell.length_a   1.000
_cell.length_b   1.000
_cell.length_c   1.000
_cell.angle_alpha   90.00
_cell.angle_beta   90.00
_cell.angle_gamma   90.00
#
_symmetry.space_group_name_H-M   'P 1'
#
loop_
_entity.id
_entity.type
_entity.pdbx_description
1 polymer ?
#
loop_
_entity_poly.entity_id
_entity_poly.type
_entity_poly.pdbx_seq_one_letter_code
_entity_poly.pdbx_strand_id
1 'polypeptide(L)'
;MATIHVEPFQQSGEILFLLRSAVDGEIAKMEIALKSAMKRLSPFEKKYRVSSEDFITRMTAEDLENGDDEYISWAGEYKLMLRLKEKLNKLREVSFNDSQLFCSDQIRC
;
A
#
# COMPACT_ATOMS: atom_id res chain seq x y z
N MET A 1 -2.63 8.10 -19.22
CA MET A 1 -1.60 8.40 -18.19
C MET A 1 -1.95 9.74 -17.58
N ALA A 2 -1.96 9.83 -16.25
CA ALA A 2 -2.13 11.09 -15.55
C ALA A 2 -0.75 11.60 -15.16
N THR A 3 -0.45 12.86 -15.49
CA THR A 3 0.81 13.51 -15.13
C THR A 3 0.52 14.58 -14.09
N ILE A 4 1.26 14.54 -12.98
CA ILE A 4 1.19 15.54 -11.92
C ILE A 4 2.37 16.50 -12.13
N HIS A 5 2.07 17.78 -12.36
CA HIS A 5 3.08 18.83 -12.43
C HIS A 5 3.29 19.43 -11.04
N VAL A 6 4.55 19.47 -10.61
CA VAL A 6 4.96 20.12 -9.36
C VAL A 6 5.91 21.24 -9.71
N GLU A 7 5.49 22.47 -9.43
CA GLU A 7 6.30 23.68 -9.65
C GLU A 7 6.69 24.27 -8.30
N PRO A 8 7.99 24.28 -7.97
CA PRO A 8 8.45 24.87 -6.74
C PRO A 8 8.60 26.39 -6.86
N PHE A 9 8.27 27.12 -5.80
CA PHE A 9 8.41 28.58 -5.79
C PHE A 9 9.89 29.05 -5.72
N GLN A 10 10.80 28.20 -5.22
CA GLN A 10 12.27 28.43 -5.14
C GLN A 10 13.06 27.10 -5.31
N GLN A 11 14.37 27.21 -5.59
CA GLN A 11 15.40 26.15 -5.83
C GLN A 11 14.89 24.69 -5.95
N SER A 12 14.95 24.15 -7.18
CA SER A 12 14.15 23.02 -7.68
C SER A 12 14.69 21.61 -7.43
N GLY A 13 15.97 21.46 -7.03
CA GLY A 13 16.59 20.13 -6.91
C GLY A 13 16.17 19.33 -5.66
N GLU A 14 15.97 20.00 -4.53
CA GLU A 14 15.65 19.34 -3.25
C GLU A 14 14.22 18.77 -3.23
N ILE A 15 13.29 19.38 -3.98
CA ILE A 15 11.86 19.03 -3.91
C ILE A 15 11.58 17.68 -4.55
N LEU A 16 12.27 17.31 -5.64
CA LEU A 16 12.14 15.97 -6.22
C LEU A 16 12.63 14.89 -5.24
N PHE A 17 13.72 15.16 -4.52
CA PHE A 17 14.22 14.26 -3.49
C PHE A 17 13.23 14.12 -2.32
N LEU A 18 12.63 15.21 -1.87
CA LEU A 18 11.61 15.20 -0.82
C LEU A 18 10.36 14.44 -1.24
N LEU A 19 9.89 14.62 -2.48
CA LEU A 19 8.74 13.89 -3.02
C LEU A 19 9.02 12.39 -3.12
N ARG A 20 10.18 12.01 -3.65
CA ARG A 20 10.61 10.60 -3.69
C ARG A 20 10.65 10.00 -2.29
N SER A 21 11.31 10.69 -1.36
CA SER A 21 11.40 10.25 0.04
C SER A 21 10.02 10.11 0.70
N ALA A 22 9.07 11.01 0.39
CA ALA A 22 7.71 10.93 0.89
C ALA A 22 6.94 9.72 0.33
N VAL A 23 7.06 9.45 -0.97
CA VAL A 23 6.46 8.26 -1.61
C VAL A 23 7.06 6.97 -1.03
N ASP A 24 8.38 6.88 -0.93
CA ASP A 24 9.08 5.73 -0.38
C ASP A 24 8.70 5.49 1.09
N GLY A 25 8.61 6.56 1.88
CA GLY A 25 8.17 6.50 3.27
C GLY A 25 6.72 6.02 3.41
N GLU A 26 5.84 6.41 2.49
CA GLU A 26 4.45 5.96 2.49
C GLU A 26 4.33 4.49 2.07
N ILE A 27 5.11 4.04 1.09
CA ILE A 27 5.22 2.62 0.71
C ILE A 27 5.64 1.79 1.93
N ALA A 28 6.70 2.20 2.63
CA ALA A 28 7.20 1.48 3.81
C ALA A 28 6.14 1.36 4.92
N LYS A 29 5.39 2.44 5.20
CA LYS A 29 4.27 2.39 6.17
C LYS A 29 3.17 1.42 5.72
N MET A 30 2.80 1.44 4.44
CA MET A 30 1.78 0.54 3.89
C MET A 30 2.22 -0.92 3.96
N GLU A 31 3.50 -1.23 3.73
CA GLU A 31 4.05 -2.58 3.87
C GLU A 31 3.95 -3.10 5.32
N ILE A 32 4.28 -2.24 6.30
CA ILE A 32 4.15 -2.56 7.73
C ILE A 32 2.67 -2.79 8.09
N ALA A 33 1.77 -1.92 7.63
CA ALA A 33 0.34 -2.06 7.85
C ALA A 33 -0.21 -3.35 7.21
N LEU A 34 0.23 -3.68 6.00
CA LEU A 34 -0.17 -4.88 5.26
C LEU A 34 0.26 -6.14 5.99
N LYS A 35 1.52 -6.20 6.44
CA LYS A 35 2.04 -7.31 7.25
C LYS A 35 1.24 -7.48 8.55
N SER A 36 0.84 -6.38 9.16
CA SER A 36 0.03 -6.39 10.39
C SER A 36 -1.38 -6.92 10.13
N ALA A 37 -2.04 -6.48 9.05
CA ALA A 37 -3.35 -6.99 8.64
C ALA A 37 -3.30 -8.49 8.35
N MET A 38 -2.29 -8.96 7.60
CA MET A 38 -2.09 -10.39 7.33
C MET A 38 -1.87 -11.19 8.63
N LYS A 39 -1.14 -10.64 9.61
CA LYS A 39 -0.97 -11.27 10.92
C LYS A 39 -2.29 -11.37 11.69
N ARG A 40 -3.18 -10.37 11.58
CA ARG A 40 -4.52 -10.39 12.20
C ARG A 40 -5.50 -11.32 11.49
N LEU A 41 -5.31 -11.58 10.19
CA LEU A 41 -6.09 -12.57 9.43
C LEU A 41 -5.71 -14.02 9.77
N SER A 42 -4.43 -14.28 10.07
CA SER A 42 -3.92 -15.63 10.28
C SER A 42 -4.68 -16.48 11.31
N PRO A 43 -5.12 -15.96 12.47
CA PRO A 43 -5.92 -16.72 13.42
C PRO A 43 -7.24 -17.21 12.84
N PHE A 44 -7.98 -16.37 12.10
CA PHE A 44 -9.24 -16.75 11.47
C PHE A 44 -9.02 -17.83 10.41
N GLU A 45 -8.06 -17.62 9.52
CA GLU A 45 -7.74 -18.58 8.45
C GLU A 45 -7.30 -19.94 9.00
N LYS A 46 -6.53 -19.94 10.11
CA LYS A 46 -6.12 -21.18 10.78
C LYS A 46 -7.27 -21.87 11.51
N LYS A 47 -8.15 -21.11 12.16
CA LYS A 47 -9.29 -21.62 12.92
C LYS A 47 -10.24 -22.38 11.99
N TYR A 48 -10.63 -21.75 10.89
CA TYR A 48 -11.60 -22.33 9.95
C TYR A 48 -10.96 -23.13 8.81
N ARG A 49 -9.62 -23.07 8.64
CA ARG A 49 -8.87 -23.68 7.53
C ARG A 49 -9.35 -23.22 6.15
N VAL A 50 -9.78 -21.97 6.07
CA VAL A 50 -10.31 -21.32 4.87
C VAL A 50 -9.50 -20.05 4.63
N SER A 51 -9.18 -19.74 3.37
CA SER A 51 -8.52 -18.49 3.02
C SER A 51 -9.47 -17.31 3.25
N SER A 52 -8.95 -16.11 3.54
CA SER A 52 -9.82 -14.94 3.69
C SER A 52 -10.60 -14.59 2.41
N GLU A 53 -10.09 -15.01 1.24
CA GLU A 53 -10.76 -14.86 -0.06
C GLU A 53 -11.95 -15.83 -0.21
N ASP A 54 -11.77 -17.10 0.17
CA ASP A 54 -12.86 -18.06 0.17
C ASP A 54 -13.91 -17.72 1.24
N PHE A 55 -13.47 -17.24 2.40
CA PHE A 55 -14.33 -16.78 3.48
C PHE A 55 -15.29 -15.69 2.99
N ILE A 56 -14.78 -14.61 2.39
CA ILE A 56 -15.63 -13.47 2.01
C ILE A 56 -16.60 -13.79 0.87
N THR A 57 -16.30 -14.83 0.07
CA THR A 57 -17.09 -15.21 -1.10
C THR A 57 -18.11 -16.31 -0.82
N ARG A 58 -17.85 -17.18 0.16
CA ARG A 58 -18.62 -18.43 0.36
C ARG A 58 -19.23 -18.58 1.75
N MET A 59 -18.76 -17.84 2.75
CA MET A 59 -19.21 -17.99 4.14
C MET A 59 -20.10 -16.83 4.57
N THR A 60 -20.97 -17.12 5.53
CA THR A 60 -21.87 -16.19 6.21
C THR A 60 -21.52 -16.13 7.69
N ALA A 61 -22.12 -15.19 8.43
CA ALA A 61 -21.94 -15.10 9.87
C ALA A 61 -22.41 -16.37 10.61
N GLU A 62 -23.45 -17.04 10.11
CA GLU A 62 -23.99 -18.27 10.71
C GLU A 62 -23.01 -19.45 10.65
N ASP A 63 -22.01 -19.39 9.76
CA ASP A 63 -20.95 -20.39 9.65
C ASP A 63 -19.84 -20.20 10.70
N LEU A 64 -19.86 -19.10 11.46
CA LEU A 64 -18.83 -18.73 12.43
C LEU A 64 -19.30 -18.94 13.86
N GLU A 65 -18.39 -19.40 14.73
CA GLU A 65 -18.70 -19.66 16.14
C GLU A 65 -19.18 -18.41 16.89
N ASN A 66 -18.60 -17.25 16.57
CA ASN A 66 -18.95 -15.96 17.17
C ASN A 66 -19.85 -15.11 16.27
N GLY A 67 -20.49 -15.70 15.27
CA GLY A 67 -21.50 -15.05 14.45
C GLY A 67 -21.02 -13.76 13.76
N ASP A 68 -21.86 -12.74 13.85
CA ASP A 68 -21.67 -11.45 13.18
C ASP A 68 -20.41 -10.71 13.63
N ASP A 69 -20.04 -10.75 14.91
CA ASP A 69 -18.89 -10.02 15.43
C ASP A 69 -17.57 -10.51 14.82
N GLU A 70 -17.44 -11.83 14.70
CA GLU A 70 -16.28 -12.45 14.05
C GLU A 70 -16.31 -12.23 12.54
N TYR A 71 -17.49 -12.30 11.92
CA TYR A 71 -17.66 -12.02 10.49
C TYR A 71 -17.20 -10.60 10.15
N ILE A 72 -17.70 -9.60 10.88
CA ILE A 72 -17.37 -8.19 10.69
C ILE A 72 -15.87 -7.96 10.87
N SER A 73 -15.29 -8.56 11.91
CA SER A 73 -13.86 -8.44 12.20
C SER A 73 -13.00 -9.02 11.07
N TRP A 74 -13.29 -10.25 10.65
CA TRP A 74 -12.54 -10.91 9.59
C TRP A 74 -12.72 -10.20 8.24
N ALA A 75 -13.95 -9.89 7.85
CA ALA A 75 -14.25 -9.17 6.62
C ALA A 75 -13.62 -7.78 6.60
N GLY A 76 -13.59 -7.10 7.75
CA GLY A 76 -12.94 -5.79 7.93
C GLY A 76 -11.44 -5.87 7.67
N GLU A 77 -10.75 -6.81 8.31
CA GLU A 77 -9.31 -7.01 8.12
C GLU A 77 -8.96 -7.42 6.68
N TYR A 78 -9.78 -8.26 6.05
CA TYR A 78 -9.57 -8.67 4.66
C TYR A 78 -9.73 -7.49 3.70
N LYS A 79 -10.80 -6.68 3.87
CA LYS A 79 -11.00 -5.46 3.08
C LYS A 79 -9.88 -4.44 3.28
N LEU A 80 -9.37 -4.30 4.51
CA LEU A 80 -8.21 -3.46 4.79
C LEU A 80 -6.98 -3.94 4.03
N MET A 81 -6.70 -5.25 4.08
CA MET A 81 -5.57 -5.86 3.37
C MET A 81 -5.64 -5.63 1.85
N LEU A 82 -6.82 -5.78 1.23
CA LEU A 82 -7.04 -5.49 -0.20
C LEU A 82 -6.77 -4.03 -0.53
N ARG A 83 -7.32 -3.09 0.26
CA ARG A 83 -7.11 -1.64 0.05
C ARG A 83 -5.64 -1.24 0.19
N LEU A 84 -4.93 -1.83 1.13
CA LEU A 84 -3.50 -1.58 1.31
C LEU A 84 -2.70 -2.08 0.11
N LYS A 85 -2.97 -3.29 -0.39
CA LYS A 85 -2.35 -3.83 -1.61
C LYS A 85 -2.61 -2.92 -2.82
N GLU A 86 -3.86 -2.49 -3.00
CA GLU A 86 -4.23 -1.62 -4.12
C GLU A 86 -3.48 -0.28 -4.09
N LYS A 87 -3.44 0.41 -2.93
CA LYS A 87 -2.71 1.66 -2.76
C LYS A 87 -1.22 1.49 -2.97
N LEU A 88 -0.65 0.41 -2.44
CA LEU A 88 0.77 0.11 -2.54
C LEU A 88 1.17 -0.17 -4.00
N ASN A 89 0.34 -0.89 -4.76
CA ASN A 89 0.57 -1.08 -6.19
C ASN A 89 0.56 0.26 -6.94
N LYS A 90 -0.43 1.12 -6.67
CA LYS A 90 -0.52 2.47 -7.26
C LYS A 90 0.72 3.32 -6.97
N LEU A 91 1.26 3.26 -5.75
CA LEU A 91 2.47 4.02 -5.39
C LEU A 91 3.74 3.44 -6.02
N ARG A 92 3.85 2.11 -6.17
CA ARG A 92 4.99 1.47 -6.83
C ARG A 92 5.08 1.76 -8.33
N GLU A 93 3.95 2.08 -8.95
CA GLU A 93 3.87 2.48 -10.35
C GLU A 93 4.27 3.95 -10.59
N VAL A 94 4.54 4.72 -9.53
CA VAL A 94 4.97 6.12 -9.65
C VAL A 94 6.40 6.18 -10.17
N SER A 95 6.56 6.74 -11.36
CA SER A 95 7.86 7.10 -11.95
C SER A 95 8.09 8.60 -11.84
N PHE A 96 9.30 9.00 -11.46
CA PHE A 96 9.74 10.39 -11.49
C PHE A 96 10.54 10.61 -12.78
N ASN A 97 10.03 11.46 -13.66
CA ASN A 97 10.76 11.90 -14.84
C ASN A 97 11.49 13.19 -14.49
N ASP A 98 12.82 13.08 -14.33
CA ASP A 98 13.68 14.24 -14.15
C ASP A 98 14.41 14.52 -15.47
N SER A 99 14.07 15.62 -16.14
CA SER A 99 14.75 16.06 -17.35
C SER A 99 16.03 16.85 -17.06
N GLN A 100 16.36 17.14 -15.80
CA GLN A 100 17.47 18.03 -15.40
C GLN A 100 18.69 17.28 -14.81
N LEU A 101 18.63 15.96 -14.62
CA LEU A 101 19.79 15.16 -14.16
C LEU A 101 20.81 14.79 -15.26
N PHE A 102 20.69 15.31 -16.48
CA PHE A 102 21.71 15.11 -17.53
C PHE A 102 22.80 16.19 -17.58
N CYS A 103 22.89 17.10 -16.61
CA CYS A 103 23.87 18.19 -16.68
C CYS A 103 24.52 18.53 -15.32
N SER A 104 25.23 17.57 -14.72
CA SER A 104 26.21 17.89 -13.67
C SER A 104 27.50 17.06 -13.68
N ASP A 105 27.61 16.02 -14.52
CA ASP A 105 28.84 15.18 -14.58
C ASP A 105 29.78 15.50 -15.75
N GLN A 106 29.73 16.72 -16.29
CA GLN A 106 30.65 17.15 -17.34
C GLN A 106 31.36 18.48 -17.03
N ILE A 107 31.89 18.64 -15.81
CA ILE A 107 32.96 19.61 -15.55
C ILE A 107 33.99 19.00 -14.59
N ARG A 108 34.94 18.24 -15.15
CA ARG A 108 36.28 18.08 -14.59
C ARG A 108 37.26 17.96 -15.76
N CYS A 109 37.75 19.11 -16.21
CA CYS A 109 39.06 19.22 -16.84
C CYS A 109 40.14 19.25 -15.74
#